data_AF-A0A447NM83-F1
#
_entry.id   AF-A0A447NM83-F1
#
_cell.length_a   1.000
_cell.length_b   1.000
_cell.length_c   1.000
_cell.angle_alpha   90.00
_cell.angle_beta   90.00
_cell.angle_gamma   90.00
#
_symmetry.space_group_name_H-M   'P 1'
#
loop_
_entity.id
_entity.type
_entity.pdbx_description
1 polymer ?
#
loop_
_entity_poly.entity_id
_entity_poly.type
_entity_poly.pdbx_seq_one_letter_code
_entity_poly.pdbx_strand_id
1 'polypeptide(L)'
;MRFSHRFILLLSLLLASLPLYAQRVTEEEKSVRAIVSGIVSYTHWPALSGPPRLCIFSSARFVRVLSEEADWAFPYQPLVIRTTQEALSARCDGFYFGNESPAYQVELTRHYPVNALLLIAEQNTECIIGSAFCLIINNDEVKFPSTWTPSRIAA
;
A
#
# COMPACT_ATOMS: atom_id res chain seq x y z
N MET A 1 42.52 26.72 -24.34
CA MET A 1 42.11 26.44 -22.93
C MET A 1 40.92 27.30 -22.45
N ARG A 2 40.80 28.60 -22.78
CA ARG A 2 39.67 29.48 -22.38
C ARG A 2 38.27 29.04 -22.84
N PHE A 3 38.15 28.43 -24.03
CA PHE A 3 36.86 27.96 -24.56
C PHE A 3 36.29 26.77 -23.77
N SER A 4 37.18 25.88 -23.32
CA SER A 4 36.83 24.71 -22.51
C SER A 4 36.22 25.10 -21.15
N HIS A 5 36.76 26.13 -20.49
CA HIS A 5 36.23 26.61 -19.21
C HIS A 5 34.84 27.23 -19.33
N ARG A 6 34.56 27.96 -20.41
CA ARG A 6 33.23 28.54 -20.65
C ARG A 6 32.19 27.45 -20.91
N PHE A 7 32.56 26.40 -21.64
CA PHE A 7 31.69 25.27 -21.91
C PHE A 7 31.41 24.45 -20.64
N ILE A 8 32.44 24.22 -19.81
CA ILE A 8 32.31 23.52 -18.52
C ILE A 8 31.43 24.33 -17.55
N LEU A 9 31.59 25.66 -17.49
CA LEU A 9 30.75 26.53 -16.67
C LEU A 9 29.28 26.51 -17.12
N LEU A 10 29.02 26.61 -18.42
CA LEU A 10 27.67 26.52 -18.97
C LEU A 10 27.02 25.17 -18.69
N LEU A 11 27.76 24.07 -18.84
CA LEU A 11 27.28 22.71 -18.56
C LEU A 11 26.96 22.52 -17.07
N SER A 12 27.79 23.07 -16.17
CA SER A 12 27.55 23.02 -14.72
C SER A 12 26.31 23.82 -14.29
N LEU A 13 26.07 24.98 -14.89
CA LEU A 13 24.85 25.76 -14.66
C LEU A 13 23.60 25.04 -15.21
N LEU A 14 23.72 24.37 -16.35
CA LEU A 14 22.62 23.60 -16.94
C LEU A 14 22.21 22.42 -16.03
N LEU A 15 23.20 21.70 -15.50
CA LEU A 15 22.98 20.59 -14.57
C LEU A 15 22.40 21.04 -13.22
N ALA A 16 22.77 22.22 -12.72
CA ALA A 16 22.22 22.80 -11.48
C ALA A 16 20.76 23.29 -11.64
N SER A 17 20.30 23.49 -12.87
CA SER A 17 18.93 23.94 -13.18
C SER A 17 17.94 22.79 -13.42
N LEU A 18 18.40 21.54 -13.43
CA LEU A 18 17.50 20.39 -13.46
C LEU A 18 16.70 20.40 -12.15
N PRO A 19 15.36 20.52 -12.20
CA PRO A 19 14.56 20.43 -10.99
C PRO A 19 14.77 19.04 -10.41
N LEU A 20 15.34 18.98 -9.20
CA LEU A 20 15.18 17.80 -8.35
C LEU A 20 13.69 17.70 -8.06
N TYR A 21 12.99 16.83 -8.79
CA TYR A 21 11.59 16.50 -8.50
C TYR A 21 11.55 15.77 -7.15
N ALA A 22 11.53 16.53 -6.06
CA ALA A 22 11.07 16.02 -4.79
C ALA A 22 9.56 15.78 -4.92
N GLN A 23 9.15 14.52 -5.06
CA GLN A 23 7.73 14.16 -5.03
C GLN A 23 7.18 14.53 -3.65
N ARG A 24 6.43 15.63 -3.57
CA ARG A 24 5.72 15.97 -2.34
C ARG A 24 4.62 14.95 -2.11
N VAL A 25 4.57 14.40 -0.89
CA VAL A 25 3.46 13.54 -0.46
C VAL A 25 2.20 14.39 -0.32
N THR A 26 1.11 14.00 -0.97
CA THR A 26 -0.17 14.72 -0.90
C THR A 26 -0.89 14.48 0.44
N GLU A 27 -1.84 15.34 0.83
CA GLU A 27 -2.65 15.11 2.04
C GLU A 27 -3.49 13.82 1.95
N GLU A 28 -3.92 13.48 0.74
CA GLU A 28 -4.59 12.21 0.45
C GLU A 28 -3.66 11.02 0.70
N GLU A 29 -2.42 11.06 0.19
CA GLU A 29 -1.42 10.01 0.42
C GLU A 29 -1.08 9.86 1.92
N LYS A 30 -0.99 10.98 2.66
CA LYS A 30 -0.82 10.96 4.13
C LYS A 30 -2.01 10.32 4.83
N SER A 31 -3.23 10.66 4.41
CA SER A 31 -4.47 10.12 4.99
C SER A 31 -4.58 8.62 4.76
N VAL A 32 -4.31 8.15 3.54
CA VAL A 32 -4.30 6.71 3.22
C VAL A 32 -3.26 5.99 4.08
N ARG A 33 -2.04 6.52 4.18
CA ARG A 33 -0.99 5.92 5.01
C ARG A 33 -1.42 5.83 6.48
N ALA A 34 -1.98 6.90 7.04
CA ALA A 34 -2.44 6.95 8.42
C ALA A 34 -3.55 5.91 8.68
N ILE A 35 -4.52 5.80 7.78
CA ILE A 35 -5.64 4.86 7.92
C ILE A 35 -5.19 3.42 7.79
N VAL A 36 -4.40 3.08 6.77
CA VAL A 36 -3.87 1.72 6.62
C VAL A 36 -3.05 1.31 7.84
N SER A 37 -2.21 2.22 8.34
CA SER A 37 -1.41 1.97 9.54
C SER A 37 -2.28 1.83 10.79
N GLY A 38 -3.35 2.62 10.91
CA GLY A 38 -4.36 2.46 11.94
C GLY A 38 -5.03 1.08 11.88
N ILE A 39 -5.58 0.69 10.72
CA ILE A 39 -6.23 -0.61 10.52
C ILE A 39 -5.29 -1.75 10.93
N VAL A 40 -4.04 -1.73 10.46
CA VAL A 40 -3.05 -2.76 10.82
C VAL A 40 -2.78 -2.79 12.32
N SER A 41 -2.63 -1.62 12.95
CA SER A 41 -2.32 -1.50 14.38
C SER A 41 -3.46 -1.94 15.30
N TYR A 42 -4.71 -1.78 14.85
CA TYR A 42 -5.90 -2.24 15.57
C TYR A 42 -6.32 -3.67 15.20
N THR A 43 -5.70 -4.26 14.19
CA THR A 43 -5.90 -5.68 13.87
C THR A 43 -5.14 -6.52 14.89
N HIS A 44 -5.81 -7.53 15.44
CA HIS A 44 -5.19 -8.48 16.35
C HIS A 44 -4.48 -9.58 15.54
N TRP A 45 -3.29 -9.98 15.99
CA TRP A 45 -2.40 -10.89 15.26
C TRP A 45 -1.94 -12.04 16.17
N PRO A 46 -2.79 -13.02 16.46
CA PRO A 46 -2.55 -14.01 17.51
C PRO A 46 -1.34 -14.91 17.25
N ALA A 47 -0.98 -15.10 15.98
CA ALA A 47 0.09 -16.00 15.56
C ALA A 47 1.44 -15.29 15.30
N LEU A 48 1.52 -13.97 15.49
CA LEU A 48 2.69 -13.18 15.16
C LEU A 48 3.43 -12.69 16.41
N SER A 49 4.76 -12.76 16.37
CA SER A 49 5.66 -12.21 17.39
C SER A 49 6.31 -10.88 16.98
N GLY A 50 5.93 -10.34 15.82
CA GLY A 50 6.49 -9.13 15.22
C GLY A 50 5.48 -8.46 14.29
N PRO A 51 5.88 -7.37 13.59
CA PRO A 51 4.98 -6.65 12.71
C PRO A 51 4.49 -7.54 11.57
N PRO A 52 3.18 -7.52 11.23
CA PRO A 52 2.61 -8.31 10.15
C PRO A 52 3.20 -7.93 8.79
N ARG A 53 3.34 -8.90 7.89
CA ARG A 53 3.70 -8.66 6.50
C ARG A 53 2.48 -8.23 5.71
N LEU A 54 2.45 -6.97 5.29
CA LEU A 54 1.43 -6.42 4.40
C LEU A 54 1.91 -6.48 2.95
N CYS A 55 1.28 -7.34 2.16
CA CYS A 55 1.55 -7.45 0.74
C CYS A 55 0.70 -6.47 -0.05
N ILE A 56 1.35 -5.61 -0.81
CA ILE A 56 0.74 -4.49 -1.53
C ILE A 56 0.83 -4.80 -3.01
N PHE A 57 -0.32 -4.93 -3.68
CA PHE A 57 -0.32 -5.12 -5.12
C PHE A 57 0.22 -3.88 -5.82
N SER A 58 1.12 -4.06 -6.79
CA SER A 58 1.73 -2.96 -7.54
C SER A 58 0.75 -2.16 -8.39
N SER A 59 -0.48 -2.66 -8.56
CA SER A 59 -1.59 -1.97 -9.21
C SER A 59 -2.18 -0.85 -8.35
N ALA A 60 -1.91 -0.85 -7.04
CA ALA A 60 -2.39 0.15 -6.10
C ALA A 60 -1.86 1.54 -6.43
N ARG A 61 -2.76 2.53 -6.42
CA ARG A 61 -2.39 3.93 -6.64
C ARG A 61 -1.46 4.43 -5.53
N PHE A 62 -1.63 3.94 -4.31
CA PHE A 62 -0.87 4.37 -3.14
C PHE A 62 0.32 3.46 -2.79
N VAL A 63 0.74 2.58 -3.71
CA VAL A 63 1.84 1.64 -3.48
C VAL A 63 3.10 2.31 -2.93
N ARG A 64 3.49 3.47 -3.49
CA ARG A 64 4.69 4.20 -3.09
C ARG A 64 4.62 4.64 -1.62
N VAL A 65 3.54 5.31 -1.24
CA VAL A 65 3.38 5.82 0.13
C VAL A 65 3.17 4.68 1.14
N LEU A 66 2.73 3.50 0.72
CA LEU A 66 2.55 2.34 1.61
C LEU A 66 3.77 1.41 1.69
N SER A 67 4.80 1.61 0.86
CA SER A 67 5.96 0.71 0.81
C SER A 67 7.30 1.40 1.05
N GLU A 68 7.42 2.68 0.71
CA GLU A 68 8.64 3.45 0.96
C GLU A 68 8.61 4.05 2.37
N GLU A 69 9.61 3.67 3.17
CA GLU A 69 9.83 4.25 4.49
C GLU A 69 9.97 5.78 4.40
N ALA A 70 9.31 6.48 5.32
CA ALA A 70 9.47 7.92 5.50
C ALA A 70 9.87 8.20 6.96
N ASP A 71 9.65 9.43 7.43
CA ASP A 71 10.05 9.89 8.77
C ASP A 71 9.58 9.00 9.95
N TRP A 72 8.60 8.12 9.74
CA TRP A 72 8.13 7.15 10.73
C TRP A 72 8.02 5.75 10.13
N ALA A 73 8.38 4.74 10.93
CA ALA A 73 8.34 3.33 10.55
C ALA A 73 6.91 2.78 10.54
N PHE A 74 6.58 1.96 9.54
CA PHE A 74 5.28 1.32 9.45
C PHE A 74 5.03 0.34 10.61
N PRO A 75 3.78 0.17 11.07
CA PRO A 75 3.42 -0.90 12.00
C PRO A 75 3.36 -2.30 11.33
N TYR A 76 3.76 -2.40 10.06
CA TYR A 76 3.82 -3.60 9.25
C TYR A 76 5.13 -3.66 8.46
N GLN A 77 5.44 -4.84 7.93
CA GLN A 77 6.50 -5.04 6.94
C GLN A 77 5.89 -4.93 5.53
N PRO A 78 6.15 -3.86 4.77
CA PRO A 78 5.62 -3.72 3.42
C PRO A 78 6.33 -4.68 2.45
N LEU A 79 5.56 -5.31 1.56
CA LEU A 79 6.09 -6.08 0.44
C LEU A 79 5.27 -5.81 -0.83
N VAL A 80 5.89 -5.22 -1.85
CA VAL A 80 5.22 -5.00 -3.13
C VAL A 80 5.23 -6.28 -3.96
N ILE A 81 4.04 -6.70 -4.40
CA ILE A 81 3.83 -7.90 -5.22
C ILE A 81 3.11 -7.55 -6.53
N ARG A 82 3.37 -8.30 -7.59
CA ARG A 82 2.80 -8.09 -8.93
C ARG A 82 1.89 -9.21 -9.39
N THR A 83 2.13 -10.41 -8.90
CA THR A 83 1.49 -11.63 -9.41
C THR A 83 0.88 -12.47 -8.30
N THR A 84 -0.08 -13.31 -8.66
CA THR A 84 -0.63 -14.32 -7.74
C THR A 84 0.48 -15.23 -7.20
N GLN A 85 1.43 -15.63 -8.03
CA GLN A 85 2.54 -16.49 -7.60
C GLN A 85 3.41 -15.81 -6.54
N GLU A 86 3.73 -14.52 -6.73
CA GLU A 86 4.44 -13.74 -5.72
C GLU A 86 3.65 -13.68 -4.41
N ALA A 87 2.34 -13.41 -4.48
CA ALA A 87 1.47 -13.43 -3.30
C ALA A 87 1.62 -14.77 -2.56
N LEU A 88 1.37 -15.89 -3.23
CA LEU A 88 1.38 -17.23 -2.63
C LEU A 88 2.73 -17.60 -2.00
N SER A 89 3.83 -17.14 -2.59
CA SER A 89 5.17 -17.38 -2.06
C SER A 89 5.55 -16.48 -0.88
N ALA A 90 4.95 -15.28 -0.81
CA ALA A 90 5.34 -14.22 0.10
C ALA A 90 4.91 -14.45 1.55
N ARG A 91 4.00 -15.40 1.83
CA ARG A 91 3.47 -15.68 3.17
C ARG A 91 3.02 -14.39 3.88
N CYS A 92 2.07 -13.70 3.25
CA CYS A 92 1.53 -12.44 3.71
C CYS A 92 0.55 -12.64 4.87
N ASP A 93 0.54 -11.71 5.82
CA ASP A 93 -0.45 -11.64 6.90
C ASP A 93 -1.62 -10.71 6.52
N GLY A 94 -1.41 -9.86 5.50
CA GLY A 94 -2.50 -9.10 4.90
C GLY A 94 -2.22 -8.71 3.45
N PHE A 95 -3.28 -8.32 2.76
CA PHE A 95 -3.27 -7.83 1.39
C PHE A 95 -3.87 -6.42 1.30
N TYR A 96 -3.17 -5.58 0.53
CA TYR A 96 -3.66 -4.31 0.07
C TYR A 96 -3.83 -4.37 -1.45
N PHE A 97 -5.09 -4.39 -1.90
CA PHE A 97 -5.49 -4.50 -3.29
C PHE A 97 -5.66 -3.11 -3.91
N GLY A 98 -5.13 -2.95 -5.11
CA GLY A 98 -5.34 -1.79 -5.97
C GLY A 98 -6.58 -1.98 -6.83
N ASN A 99 -6.36 -2.49 -8.05
CA ASN A 99 -7.42 -2.69 -9.05
C ASN A 99 -7.88 -4.16 -9.17
N GLU A 100 -7.41 -5.04 -8.28
CA GLU A 100 -7.80 -6.45 -8.28
C GLU A 100 -9.30 -6.58 -8.00
N SER A 101 -10.02 -7.28 -8.89
CA SER A 101 -11.48 -7.43 -8.78
C SER A 101 -11.89 -8.12 -7.47
N PRO A 102 -13.09 -7.83 -6.93
CA PRO A 102 -13.57 -8.50 -5.72
C PRO A 102 -13.61 -10.04 -5.83
N ALA A 103 -13.92 -10.57 -7.02
CA ALA A 103 -13.87 -12.02 -7.28
C ALA A 103 -12.45 -12.59 -7.15
N TYR A 104 -11.45 -11.87 -7.66
CA TYR A 104 -10.04 -12.25 -7.51
C TYR A 104 -9.60 -12.19 -6.04
N GLN A 105 -10.02 -11.17 -5.29
CA GLN A 105 -9.74 -11.05 -3.85
C GLN A 105 -10.25 -12.30 -3.09
N VAL A 106 -11.50 -12.71 -3.37
CA VAL A 106 -12.08 -13.93 -2.80
C VAL A 106 -11.29 -15.17 -3.23
N GLU A 107 -10.96 -15.31 -4.52
CA GLU A 107 -10.22 -16.48 -5.00
C GLU A 107 -8.84 -16.59 -4.36
N LEU A 108 -8.11 -15.47 -4.26
CA LEU A 108 -6.78 -15.44 -3.66
C LEU A 108 -6.81 -15.95 -2.21
N THR A 109 -7.81 -15.54 -1.43
CA THR A 109 -7.92 -15.90 -0.01
C THR A 109 -8.13 -17.40 0.22
N ARG A 110 -8.68 -18.13 -0.76
CA ARG A 110 -8.84 -19.60 -0.68
C ARG A 110 -7.51 -20.35 -0.61
N HIS A 111 -6.43 -19.72 -1.06
CA HIS A 111 -5.09 -20.31 -1.01
C HIS A 111 -4.36 -20.04 0.31
N TYR A 112 -4.94 -19.24 1.21
CA TYR A 112 -4.35 -18.93 2.51
C TYR A 112 -5.09 -19.68 3.63
N PRO A 113 -4.37 -20.05 4.71
CA PRO A 113 -5.00 -20.63 5.88
C PRO A 113 -6.00 -19.64 6.50
N VAL A 114 -7.00 -20.17 7.21
CA VAL A 114 -8.10 -19.42 7.88
C VAL A 114 -7.61 -18.59 9.10
N ASN A 115 -6.32 -18.29 9.17
CA ASN A 115 -5.74 -17.45 10.20
C ASN A 115 -6.07 -15.97 9.92
N ALA A 116 -5.69 -15.09 10.84
CA ALA A 116 -5.92 -13.66 10.69
C ALA A 116 -5.27 -13.13 9.40
N LEU A 117 -6.09 -12.91 8.37
CA LEU A 117 -5.68 -12.39 7.07
C LEU A 117 -6.40 -11.07 6.81
N LEU A 118 -5.67 -9.97 6.91
CA LEU A 118 -6.23 -8.63 6.72
C LEU A 118 -6.39 -8.32 5.23
N LEU A 119 -7.57 -7.86 4.81
CA LEU A 119 -7.84 -7.53 3.42
C LEU A 119 -8.34 -6.08 3.29
N ILE A 120 -7.57 -5.26 2.58
CA ILE A 120 -7.86 -3.85 2.32
C ILE A 120 -7.90 -3.62 0.81
N ALA A 121 -8.90 -2.90 0.28
CA ALA A 121 -8.99 -2.55 -1.14
C ALA A 121 -9.14 -1.05 -1.37
N GLU A 122 -8.42 -0.50 -2.36
CA GLU A 122 -8.63 0.86 -2.88
C GLU A 122 -9.89 0.96 -3.75
N GLN A 123 -10.07 0.00 -4.67
CA GLN A 123 -11.12 0.03 -5.70
C GLN A 123 -12.10 -1.11 -5.49
N ASN A 124 -12.99 -0.95 -4.50
CA ASN A 124 -14.13 -1.84 -4.25
C ASN A 124 -15.25 -1.03 -3.56
N THR A 125 -15.85 -0.09 -4.29
CA THR A 125 -16.79 0.90 -3.73
C THR A 125 -18.06 0.28 -3.15
N GLU A 126 -18.52 -0.85 -3.69
CA GLU A 126 -19.70 -1.56 -3.19
C GLU A 126 -19.39 -2.30 -1.87
N CYS A 127 -18.15 -2.77 -1.69
CA CYS A 127 -17.66 -3.45 -0.48
C CYS A 127 -18.59 -4.58 0.04
N ILE A 128 -19.18 -5.35 -0.89
CA ILE A 128 -20.11 -6.45 -0.58
C ILE A 128 -19.36 -7.79 -0.47
N ILE A 129 -18.35 -7.98 -1.34
CA ILE A 129 -17.53 -9.19 -1.46
C ILE A 129 -16.05 -8.83 -1.58
N GLY A 130 -15.16 -9.77 -1.27
CA GLY A 130 -13.70 -9.55 -1.28
C GLY A 130 -13.21 -9.01 0.07
N SER A 131 -12.52 -7.87 0.03
CA SER A 131 -11.92 -7.23 1.21
C SER A 131 -12.89 -6.88 2.33
N ALA A 132 -12.39 -6.93 3.56
CA ALA A 132 -13.12 -6.50 4.75
C ALA A 132 -13.11 -4.98 4.92
N PHE A 133 -12.06 -4.31 4.44
CA PHE A 133 -11.94 -2.86 4.45
C PHE A 133 -11.85 -2.35 3.01
N CYS A 134 -12.80 -1.54 2.57
CA CYS A 134 -12.73 -0.89 1.25
C CYS A 134 -12.64 0.62 1.45
N LEU A 135 -11.55 1.23 0.97
CA LEU A 135 -11.30 2.65 1.16
C LEU A 135 -12.14 3.46 0.17
N ILE A 136 -12.94 4.39 0.70
CA ILE A 136 -13.61 5.44 -0.06
C ILE A 136 -12.72 6.65 0.06
N ILE A 137 -12.07 7.02 -1.04
CA ILE A 137 -11.07 8.09 -1.06
C ILE A 137 -11.67 9.26 -1.84
N ASN A 138 -12.17 10.25 -1.10
CA ASN A 138 -12.65 11.52 -1.65
C ASN A 138 -11.64 12.61 -1.31
N ASN A 139 -11.51 13.65 -2.15
CA ASN A 139 -10.63 14.80 -1.90
C ASN A 139 -10.80 15.29 -0.45
N ASP A 140 -9.82 14.95 0.39
CA ASP A 140 -9.65 15.32 1.81
C ASP A 140 -10.27 14.39 2.89
N GLU A 141 -10.95 13.29 2.54
CA GLU A 141 -11.49 12.35 3.53
C GLU A 141 -11.49 10.89 3.02
N VAL A 142 -10.96 9.98 3.84
CA VAL A 142 -10.94 8.53 3.56
C VAL A 142 -11.82 7.79 4.57
N LYS A 143 -12.82 7.05 4.08
CA LYS A 143 -13.80 6.28 4.88
C LYS A 143 -13.78 4.80 4.50
N PHE A 144 -14.35 3.92 5.32
CA PHE A 144 -14.58 2.52 4.93
C PHE A 144 -15.94 2.01 5.43
N PRO A 145 -16.70 1.25 4.61
CA PRO A 145 -17.85 0.49 5.08
C PRO A 145 -17.38 -0.75 5.86
N SER A 146 -18.06 -1.10 6.96
CA SER A 146 -17.85 -2.37 7.66
C SER A 146 -19.06 -3.29 7.49
N THR A 147 -19.00 -4.27 6.58
CA THR A 147 -19.99 -5.35 6.49
C THR A 147 -19.56 -6.51 7.39
N TRP A 148 -20.23 -6.63 8.55
CA TRP A 148 -19.90 -7.60 9.59
C TRP A 148 -20.42 -8.99 9.20
N THR A 149 -19.53 -9.92 8.86
CA THR A 149 -19.87 -11.37 8.81
C THR A 149 -18.80 -12.19 9.54
N PRO A 150 -19.18 -13.15 10.40
CA PRO A 150 -18.25 -13.89 11.26
C PRO A 150 -17.10 -14.62 10.54
N SER A 151 -17.29 -14.98 9.27
CA SER A 151 -16.29 -15.67 8.44
C SER A 151 -15.24 -14.76 7.79
N ARG A 152 -15.35 -13.43 7.96
CA ARG A 152 -14.44 -12.43 7.35
C ARG A 152 -13.54 -11.71 8.36
N ILE A 153 -13.60 -12.10 9.63
CA ILE A 153 -12.67 -11.69 10.67
C ILE A 153 -12.12 -12.96 11.29
N ALA A 154 -11.03 -13.47 10.72
CA ALA A 154 -9.99 -13.90 11.62
C ALA A 154 -9.19 -12.62 11.91
N ALA A 155 -9.38 -12.08 13.10
CA ALA A 155 -8.47 -11.16 13.79
C ALA A 155 -8.12 -11.87 15.10
#